data_AF-A0AAN8H216-F1
#
_entry.id   AF-A0AAN8H216-F1
#
_cell.length_a   1.000
_cell.length_b   1.000
_cell.length_c   1.000
_cell.angle_alpha   90.00
_cell.angle_beta   90.00
_cell.angle_gamma   90.00
#
_symmetry.space_group_name_H-M   'P 1'
#
loop_
_entity.id
_entity.type
_entity.pdbx_description
1 polymer ?
#
loop_
_entity_poly.entity_id
_entity_poly.type
_entity_poly.pdbx_seq_one_letter_code
_entity_poly.pdbx_strand_id
1 'polypeptide(L)'
;MREVESTGFKLKHFLRDKETMSDFLLRNASMSEENVLLIRDADVNLEKVLLKGYGEVICSAPIGWLDAAEKLFLDNLDFLKPVQMSVRTDPEAIRLVARATNKLLDSLGALAVELAAMKSWLDLRTELLFLQVNASSSPSALYQAVSRIVCGHPEGGGLQIKSLNWYEDSNYKALFGSHNSSEDQEGAHYDNSSTPYCNSLVQSLDSNPMSRMIWTALKPLLMGKILYTPDTPATQRVIHEVNRTFQELGVFRDLGGMWDEMRPKVWRFMEDGEQMDVIRTLLKNNATARLFHAQLSGTDWTVSDVSDFLSKQASDLRPPGEVTWRNVFNETDEAIRSISRFMECVNLDKLEPVSTEEQLVDRSMVLLEDRRFWAGIVFPDLEPNATELPDSISYKIRMDIDNVERTNKIKDA
;
A
#
# COMPACT_ATOMS: atom_id res chain seq x y z
N MET A 1 2.58 -55.24 18.02
CA MET A 1 2.03 -53.91 17.73
C MET A 1 1.22 -53.48 18.95
N ARG A 2 1.72 -52.51 19.72
CA ARG A 2 0.93 -51.84 20.75
C ARG A 2 0.39 -50.56 20.11
N GLU A 3 -0.92 -50.42 20.06
CA GLU A 3 -1.58 -49.16 19.74
C GLU A 3 -1.16 -48.12 20.78
N VAL A 4 -0.68 -46.98 20.29
CA VAL A 4 -0.41 -45.80 21.11
C VAL A 4 -1.76 -45.11 21.29
N GLU A 5 -2.39 -45.30 22.46
CA GLU A 5 -3.56 -44.52 22.86
C GLU A 5 -3.16 -43.04 22.95
N SER A 6 -3.64 -42.22 22.01
CA SER A 6 -3.47 -40.78 22.08
C SER A 6 -4.29 -40.23 23.24
N THR A 7 -3.64 -39.81 24.32
CA THR A 7 -4.29 -39.03 25.39
C THR A 7 -4.57 -37.62 24.89
N GLY A 8 -5.66 -37.46 24.14
CA GLY A 8 -6.15 -36.16 23.67
C GLY A 8 -6.77 -35.35 24.82
N PHE A 9 -6.68 -34.03 24.75
CA PHE A 9 -7.46 -33.18 25.65
C PHE A 9 -8.94 -33.28 25.30
N LYS A 10 -9.80 -33.38 26.31
CA LYS A 10 -11.26 -33.36 26.16
C LYS A 10 -11.80 -31.96 26.33
N LEU A 11 -12.95 -31.66 25.73
CA LEU A 11 -13.56 -30.32 25.75
C LEU A 11 -13.75 -29.81 27.19
N LYS A 12 -14.14 -30.70 28.12
CA LYS A 12 -14.25 -30.40 29.56
C LYS A 12 -13.01 -29.80 30.20
N HIS A 13 -11.82 -30.07 29.67
CA HIS A 13 -10.56 -29.53 30.21
C HIS A 13 -10.39 -28.04 29.88
N PHE A 14 -11.08 -27.55 28.86
CA PHE A 14 -11.09 -26.15 28.44
C PHE A 14 -12.27 -25.36 29.01
N LEU A 15 -13.34 -26.02 29.47
CA LEU A 15 -14.51 -25.35 30.03
C LEU A 15 -14.21 -24.74 31.40
N ARG A 16 -14.71 -23.53 31.70
CA ARG A 16 -14.64 -22.90 33.03
C ARG A 16 -15.40 -23.70 34.10
N ASP A 17 -15.03 -23.56 35.37
CA ASP A 17 -15.64 -24.35 36.48
C ASP A 17 -17.13 -24.05 36.72
N LYS A 18 -17.61 -22.88 36.27
CA LYS A 18 -19.02 -22.47 36.29
C LYS A 18 -19.51 -22.21 34.87
N GLU A 19 -19.39 -23.22 34.01
CA GLU A 19 -19.78 -23.09 32.61
C GLU A 19 -21.30 -23.10 32.42
N THR A 20 -21.79 -22.23 31.54
CA THR A 20 -23.22 -22.10 31.21
C THR A 20 -23.57 -22.77 29.87
N MET A 21 -22.58 -23.35 29.19
CA MET A 21 -22.75 -23.97 27.88
C MET A 21 -23.59 -25.25 27.99
N SER A 22 -23.33 -26.11 28.97
CA SER A 22 -24.15 -27.32 29.20
C SER A 22 -25.62 -26.99 29.45
N ASP A 23 -25.90 -25.97 30.26
CA ASP A 23 -27.28 -25.51 30.51
C ASP A 23 -27.95 -24.94 29.26
N PHE A 24 -27.19 -24.21 28.43
CA PHE A 24 -27.68 -23.69 27.15
C PHE A 24 -28.00 -24.81 26.15
N LEU A 25 -27.15 -25.84 26.04
CA LEU A 25 -27.38 -26.97 25.15
C LEU A 25 -28.60 -27.80 25.58
N LEU A 26 -28.81 -27.98 26.88
CA LEU A 26 -29.97 -28.70 27.42
C LEU A 26 -31.28 -27.92 27.22
N ARG A 27 -31.28 -26.61 27.51
CA ARG A 27 -32.52 -25.81 27.57
C ARG A 27 -32.88 -25.14 26.25
N ASN A 28 -31.89 -24.61 25.55
CA ASN A 28 -32.12 -23.80 24.34
C ASN A 28 -31.90 -24.58 23.05
N ALA A 29 -31.04 -25.60 23.05
CA ALA A 29 -30.85 -26.51 21.92
C ALA A 29 -31.65 -27.83 22.05
N SER A 30 -32.42 -27.99 23.14
CA SER A 30 -33.24 -29.18 23.43
C SER A 30 -32.47 -30.51 23.32
N MET A 31 -31.18 -30.50 23.66
CA MET A 31 -30.34 -31.71 23.60
C MET A 31 -30.59 -32.60 24.81
N SER A 32 -30.47 -33.93 24.64
CA SER A 32 -30.50 -34.87 25.76
C SER A 32 -29.24 -34.75 26.62
N GLU A 33 -29.33 -35.09 27.91
CA GLU A 33 -28.19 -35.11 28.82
C GLU A 33 -27.05 -36.00 28.32
N GLU A 34 -27.36 -37.13 27.68
CA GLU A 34 -26.37 -38.03 27.07
C GLU A 34 -25.59 -37.35 25.93
N ASN A 35 -26.25 -36.56 25.09
CA ASN A 35 -25.59 -35.85 23.99
C ASN A 35 -24.70 -34.71 24.50
N VAL A 36 -25.11 -34.01 25.57
CA VAL A 36 -24.30 -32.96 26.19
C VAL A 36 -23.06 -33.56 26.87
N LEU A 37 -23.19 -34.72 27.51
CA LEU A 37 -22.06 -35.46 28.07
C LEU A 37 -21.08 -35.90 26.98
N LEU A 38 -21.57 -36.40 25.85
CA LEU A 38 -20.73 -36.76 24.70
C LEU A 38 -19.95 -35.57 24.14
N ILE A 39 -20.58 -34.39 24.03
CA ILE A 39 -19.91 -33.15 23.59
C ILE A 39 -18.82 -32.75 24.59
N ARG A 40 -19.14 -32.79 25.89
CA ARG A 40 -18.22 -32.41 26.96
C ARG A 40 -17.01 -33.35 27.05
N ASP A 41 -17.20 -34.64 26.77
CA ASP A 41 -16.17 -35.68 26.78
C ASP A 41 -15.51 -35.93 25.41
N ALA A 42 -15.88 -35.16 24.39
CA ALA A 42 -15.30 -35.24 23.05
C ALA A 42 -13.81 -34.86 23.07
N ASP A 43 -13.01 -35.62 22.31
CA ASP A 43 -11.60 -35.31 22.09
C ASP A 43 -11.47 -34.05 21.23
N VAL A 44 -10.75 -33.06 21.75
CA VAL A 44 -10.52 -31.77 21.09
C VAL A 44 -9.42 -31.95 20.06
N ASN A 45 -9.83 -32.28 18.84
CA ASN A 45 -9.03 -32.00 17.66
C ASN A 45 -9.48 -30.64 17.11
N LEU A 46 -8.66 -29.60 17.29
CA LEU A 46 -8.96 -28.23 16.88
C LEU A 46 -9.34 -28.11 15.38
N GLU A 47 -8.93 -29.07 14.55
CA GLU A 47 -9.28 -29.17 13.12
C GLU A 47 -10.65 -29.84 12.88
N LYS A 48 -11.08 -30.74 13.78
CA LYS A 48 -12.33 -31.52 13.63
C LYS A 48 -13.52 -31.02 14.44
N VAL A 49 -13.28 -30.29 15.54
CA VAL A 49 -14.36 -29.75 16.40
C VAL A 49 -15.21 -28.70 15.65
N LEU A 50 -14.62 -28.01 14.67
CA LEU A 50 -15.35 -27.06 13.80
C LEU A 50 -16.02 -27.72 12.58
N LEU A 51 -15.66 -28.96 12.22
CA LEU A 51 -16.06 -29.56 10.93
C LEU A 51 -16.84 -30.89 11.02
N LYS A 52 -16.81 -31.62 12.14
CA LYS A 52 -17.55 -32.90 12.26
C LYS A 52 -18.14 -33.12 13.65
N GLY A 53 -19.40 -32.71 13.81
CA GLY A 53 -20.27 -33.15 14.90
C GLY A 53 -21.58 -32.37 14.93
N TYR A 54 -22.64 -32.95 14.35
CA TYR A 54 -24.04 -32.46 14.33
C TYR A 54 -24.40 -31.38 13.29
N GLY A 55 -24.48 -31.81 12.03
CA GLY A 55 -24.92 -30.99 10.89
C GLY A 55 -26.45 -30.84 10.72
N GLU A 56 -27.30 -31.39 11.58
CA GLU A 56 -28.77 -31.21 11.43
C GLU A 56 -29.34 -30.10 12.31
N VAL A 57 -28.86 -29.93 13.55
CA VAL A 57 -29.37 -28.90 14.48
C VAL A 57 -28.66 -27.55 14.26
N ILE A 58 -27.37 -27.56 13.94
CA ILE A 58 -26.57 -26.35 13.70
C ILE A 58 -26.91 -25.74 12.34
N CYS A 59 -27.07 -26.56 11.29
CA CYS A 59 -27.36 -26.07 9.94
C CYS A 59 -28.83 -25.62 9.73
N SER A 60 -29.72 -25.91 10.68
CA SER A 60 -31.13 -25.47 10.65
C SER A 60 -31.44 -24.32 11.62
N ALA A 61 -30.45 -23.87 12.40
CA ALA A 61 -30.61 -22.80 13.37
C ALA A 61 -30.53 -21.39 12.71
N PRO A 62 -31.28 -20.39 13.23
CA PRO A 62 -31.15 -19.01 12.78
C PRO A 62 -29.74 -18.45 13.04
N ILE A 63 -29.23 -17.62 12.13
CA ILE A 63 -27.89 -16.99 12.22
C ILE A 63 -27.69 -16.27 13.56
N GLY A 64 -28.69 -15.53 14.06
CA GLY A 64 -28.59 -14.86 15.36
C GLY A 64 -28.52 -15.81 16.56
N TRP A 65 -29.05 -17.03 16.45
CA TRP A 65 -28.91 -18.06 17.47
C TRP A 65 -27.51 -18.69 17.41
N LEU A 66 -26.97 -18.90 16.21
CA LEU A 66 -25.61 -19.41 15.98
C LEU A 66 -24.56 -18.45 16.54
N ASP A 67 -24.69 -17.14 16.28
CA ASP A 67 -23.79 -16.13 16.82
C ASP A 67 -23.83 -16.09 18.35
N ALA A 68 -25.02 -16.20 18.94
CA ALA A 68 -25.20 -16.25 20.40
C ALA A 68 -24.61 -17.53 21.01
N ALA A 69 -24.78 -18.67 20.35
CA ALA A 69 -24.23 -19.95 20.76
C ALA A 69 -22.69 -19.97 20.65
N GLU A 70 -22.11 -19.45 19.55
CA GLU A 70 -20.66 -19.31 19.38
C GLU A 70 -20.08 -18.42 20.47
N LYS A 71 -20.71 -17.26 20.73
CA LYS A 71 -20.26 -16.34 21.78
C LYS A 71 -20.29 -16.97 23.16
N LEU A 72 -21.40 -17.63 23.52
CA LEU A 72 -21.52 -18.35 24.79
C LEU A 72 -20.50 -19.49 24.91
N PHE A 73 -20.23 -20.21 23.82
CA PHE A 73 -19.23 -21.26 23.78
C PHE A 73 -17.82 -20.71 24.03
N LEU A 74 -17.42 -19.69 23.29
CA LEU A 74 -16.11 -19.04 23.43
C LEU A 74 -15.93 -18.37 24.80
N ASP A 75 -16.99 -17.82 25.39
CA ASP A 75 -16.96 -17.23 26.74
C ASP A 75 -16.76 -18.29 27.83
N ASN A 76 -17.25 -19.51 27.62
CA ASN A 76 -17.08 -20.63 28.54
C ASN A 76 -15.75 -21.37 28.36
N LEU A 77 -15.04 -21.13 27.25
CA LEU A 77 -13.72 -21.68 27.01
C LEU A 77 -12.62 -20.83 27.64
N ASP A 78 -11.73 -21.51 28.35
CA ASP A 78 -10.47 -20.99 28.84
C ASP A 78 -9.35 -21.88 28.31
N PHE A 79 -8.73 -21.41 27.22
CA PHE A 79 -7.61 -22.11 26.57
C PHE A 79 -6.38 -22.26 27.46
N LEU A 80 -6.29 -21.48 28.55
CA LEU A 80 -5.20 -21.53 29.52
C LEU A 80 -5.54 -22.41 30.74
N LYS A 81 -6.79 -22.81 30.93
CA LYS A 81 -7.22 -23.70 32.01
C LYS A 81 -6.58 -25.09 31.96
N PRO A 82 -6.48 -25.78 30.81
CA PRO A 82 -5.72 -27.01 30.72
C PRO A 82 -4.24 -26.78 31.03
N VAL A 83 -3.66 -25.64 30.63
CA VAL A 83 -2.26 -25.28 30.95
C VAL A 83 -2.04 -25.18 32.46
N GLN A 84 -3.02 -24.66 33.21
CA GLN A 84 -2.96 -24.53 34.67
C GLN A 84 -3.24 -25.86 35.41
N MET A 85 -4.17 -26.69 34.94
CA MET A 85 -4.50 -27.98 35.59
C MET A 85 -3.52 -29.12 35.27
N SER A 86 -2.89 -29.11 34.09
CA SER A 86 -2.12 -30.23 33.55
C SER A 86 -0.60 -30.18 33.77
N VAL A 87 -0.16 -29.48 34.83
CA VAL A 87 1.19 -29.66 35.41
C VAL A 87 1.44 -31.13 35.83
N ARG A 88 0.40 -31.98 35.85
CA ARG A 88 0.43 -33.34 36.38
C ARG A 88 0.44 -34.50 35.36
N THR A 89 0.15 -34.31 34.06
CA THR A 89 -0.11 -35.47 33.15
C THR A 89 0.80 -35.60 31.92
N ASP A 90 1.31 -34.52 31.33
CA ASP A 90 2.43 -34.58 30.36
C ASP A 90 3.16 -33.21 30.27
N PRO A 91 4.23 -33.01 31.05
CA PRO A 91 4.76 -31.68 31.33
C PRO A 91 5.53 -31.03 30.17
N GLU A 92 6.01 -31.77 29.17
CA GLU A 92 6.86 -31.19 28.12
C GLU A 92 6.07 -30.61 26.94
N ALA A 93 5.14 -31.39 26.36
CA ALA A 93 4.34 -30.94 25.22
C ALA A 93 3.49 -29.70 25.57
N ILE A 94 2.94 -29.66 26.78
CA ILE A 94 2.03 -28.61 27.24
C ILE A 94 2.81 -27.33 27.61
N ARG A 95 4.00 -27.48 28.22
CA ARG A 95 4.92 -26.34 28.42
C ARG A 95 5.36 -25.74 27.10
N LEU A 96 5.57 -26.58 26.07
CA LEU A 96 5.97 -26.12 24.75
C LEU A 96 4.85 -25.35 24.07
N VAL A 97 3.60 -25.84 24.11
CA VAL A 97 2.43 -25.12 23.57
C VAL A 97 2.19 -23.82 24.33
N ALA A 98 2.17 -23.83 25.68
CA ALA A 98 1.96 -22.62 26.46
C ALA A 98 3.05 -21.56 26.22
N ARG A 99 4.32 -21.98 26.10
CA ARG A 99 5.42 -21.09 25.75
C ARG A 99 5.28 -20.55 24.33
N ALA A 100 4.84 -21.38 23.38
CA ALA A 100 4.60 -20.98 22.00
C ALA A 100 3.43 -19.97 21.91
N THR A 101 2.33 -20.20 22.63
CA THR A 101 1.18 -19.29 22.68
C THR A 101 1.54 -17.96 23.33
N ASN A 102 2.27 -17.96 24.45
CA ASN A 102 2.74 -16.72 25.07
C ASN A 102 3.67 -15.96 24.13
N LYS A 103 4.64 -16.65 23.50
CA LYS A 103 5.52 -16.02 22.52
C LYS A 103 4.75 -15.45 21.33
N LEU A 104 3.72 -16.15 20.86
CA LEU A 104 2.85 -15.67 19.79
C LEU A 104 2.10 -14.41 20.22
N LEU A 105 1.49 -14.38 21.40
CA LEU A 105 0.78 -13.21 21.92
C LEU A 105 1.73 -12.02 22.12
N ASP A 106 2.92 -12.24 22.68
CA ASP A 106 3.95 -11.22 22.81
C ASP A 106 4.38 -10.66 21.44
N SER A 107 4.54 -11.54 20.45
CA SER A 107 4.91 -11.14 19.09
C SER A 107 3.78 -10.38 18.38
N LEU A 108 2.54 -10.81 18.54
CA LEU A 108 1.35 -10.13 18.01
C LEU A 108 1.16 -8.78 18.67
N GLY A 109 1.39 -8.67 19.99
CA GLY A 109 1.30 -7.42 20.72
C GLY A 109 2.34 -6.41 20.26
N ALA A 110 3.60 -6.85 20.12
CA ALA A 110 4.67 -6.02 19.56
C ALA A 110 4.33 -5.54 18.14
N LEU A 111 3.86 -6.45 17.27
CA LEU A 111 3.45 -6.10 15.92
C LEU A 111 2.29 -5.11 15.89
N ALA A 112 1.30 -5.27 16.78
CA ALA A 112 0.18 -4.36 16.87
C ALA A 112 0.58 -2.97 17.37
N VAL A 113 1.53 -2.88 18.30
CA VAL A 113 2.12 -1.60 18.74
C VAL A 113 2.89 -0.92 17.61
N GLU A 114 3.70 -1.67 16.86
CA GLU A 114 4.40 -1.13 15.69
C GLU A 114 3.42 -0.64 14.61
N LEU A 115 2.37 -1.41 14.32
CA LEU A 115 1.33 -1.02 13.36
C LEU A 115 0.54 0.22 13.83
N ALA A 116 0.19 0.30 15.10
CA ALA A 116 -0.49 1.47 15.66
C ALA A 116 0.39 2.74 15.64
N ALA A 117 1.72 2.58 15.73
CA ALA A 117 2.66 3.68 15.62
C ALA A 117 2.82 4.21 14.17
N MET A 118 2.47 3.41 13.16
CA MET A 118 2.57 3.79 11.73
C MET A 118 1.43 4.72 11.30
N LYS A 119 1.56 6.01 11.62
CA LYS A 119 0.57 7.05 11.25
C LYS A 119 0.54 7.40 9.75
N SER A 120 1.64 7.16 9.03
CA SER A 120 1.81 7.60 7.64
C SER A 120 0.73 7.12 6.67
N TRP A 121 0.26 5.88 6.80
CA TRP A 121 -0.76 5.35 5.90
C TRP A 121 -2.15 5.93 6.22
N LEU A 122 -2.45 6.10 7.51
CA LEU A 122 -3.73 6.66 7.95
C LEU A 122 -3.86 8.11 7.45
N ASP A 123 -2.82 8.92 7.65
CA ASP A 123 -2.76 10.30 7.18
C ASP A 123 -2.91 10.36 5.65
N LEU A 124 -2.17 9.53 4.92
CA LEU A 124 -2.26 9.43 3.46
C LEU A 124 -3.68 9.07 2.99
N ARG A 125 -4.30 8.06 3.61
CA ARG A 125 -5.65 7.61 3.26
C ARG A 125 -6.68 8.72 3.47
N THR A 126 -6.60 9.45 4.59
CA THR A 126 -7.55 10.54 4.88
C THR A 126 -7.49 11.64 3.82
N GLU A 127 -6.30 12.03 3.37
CA GLU A 127 -6.12 13.02 2.32
C GLU A 127 -6.55 12.48 0.93
N LEU A 128 -6.27 11.21 0.63
CA LEU A 128 -6.71 10.59 -0.63
C LEU A 128 -8.24 10.46 -0.74
N LEU A 129 -8.91 10.08 0.34
CA LEU A 129 -10.38 10.03 0.38
C LEU A 129 -10.98 11.43 0.20
N PHE A 130 -10.38 12.45 0.80
CA PHE A 130 -10.76 13.84 0.56
C PHE A 130 -10.63 14.23 -0.92
N LEU A 131 -9.54 13.83 -1.57
CA LEU A 131 -9.30 14.07 -3.00
C LEU A 131 -10.27 13.29 -3.91
N GLN A 132 -10.78 12.12 -3.51
CA GLN A 132 -11.76 11.39 -4.31
C GLN A 132 -13.18 11.98 -4.21
N VAL A 133 -13.60 12.40 -3.01
CA VAL A 133 -15.00 12.78 -2.75
C VAL A 133 -15.23 14.29 -2.91
N ASN A 134 -14.28 15.13 -2.50
CA ASN A 134 -14.49 16.58 -2.35
C ASN A 134 -13.61 17.47 -3.27
N ALA A 135 -12.74 16.87 -4.10
CA ALA A 135 -11.82 17.59 -4.98
C ALA A 135 -12.48 18.52 -6.00
N SER A 136 -13.75 18.33 -6.31
CA SER A 136 -14.49 19.14 -7.29
C SER A 136 -14.91 20.53 -6.77
N SER A 137 -14.75 20.80 -5.48
CA SER A 137 -15.31 22.01 -4.83
C SER A 137 -14.41 23.26 -4.93
N SER A 138 -13.08 23.12 -4.92
CA SER A 138 -12.14 24.25 -5.03
C SER A 138 -10.73 23.82 -5.44
N PRO A 139 -10.09 24.50 -6.42
CA PRO A 139 -8.69 24.28 -6.79
C PRO A 139 -7.71 24.42 -5.63
N SER A 140 -7.89 25.41 -4.75
CA SER A 140 -6.97 25.65 -3.64
C SER A 140 -6.96 24.52 -2.61
N ALA A 141 -8.12 23.91 -2.37
CA ALA A 141 -8.26 22.79 -1.45
C ALA A 141 -7.56 21.53 -1.98
N LEU A 142 -7.64 21.29 -3.29
CA LEU A 142 -6.93 20.20 -3.96
C LEU A 142 -5.40 20.39 -3.84
N TYR A 143 -4.89 21.58 -4.15
CA TYR A 143 -3.47 21.89 -4.01
C TYR A 143 -2.97 21.77 -2.55
N GLN A 144 -3.78 22.19 -1.57
CA GLN A 144 -3.44 22.05 -0.16
C GLN A 144 -3.35 20.59 0.27
N ALA A 145 -4.29 19.74 -0.14
CA ALA A 145 -4.26 18.31 0.15
C ALA A 145 -3.04 17.63 -0.49
N VAL A 146 -2.76 17.90 -1.76
CA VAL A 146 -1.56 17.37 -2.44
C VAL A 146 -0.26 17.87 -1.78
N SER A 147 -0.21 19.15 -1.41
CA SER A 147 0.94 19.73 -0.69
C SER A 147 1.12 19.11 0.70
N ARG A 148 0.05 18.78 1.42
CA ARG A 148 0.13 18.04 2.68
C ARG A 148 0.74 16.65 2.49
N ILE A 149 0.34 15.93 1.45
CA ILE A 149 0.87 14.60 1.14
C ILE A 149 2.35 14.66 0.77
N VAL A 150 2.73 15.55 -0.16
CA VAL A 150 4.09 15.56 -0.74
C VAL A 150 5.08 16.38 0.08
N CYS A 151 4.63 17.51 0.64
CA CYS A 151 5.48 18.51 1.29
C CYS A 151 5.27 18.62 2.80
N GLY A 152 4.20 18.07 3.38
CA GLY A 152 3.94 18.07 4.82
C GLY A 152 3.57 19.44 5.44
N HIS A 153 3.09 20.41 4.65
CA HIS A 153 2.76 21.76 5.14
C HIS A 153 1.22 21.97 5.20
N PRO A 154 0.59 21.88 6.39
CA PRO A 154 -0.87 21.88 6.55
C PRO A 154 -1.52 23.27 6.61
N GLU A 155 -0.80 24.26 7.11
CA GLU A 155 -1.22 25.65 7.20
C GLU A 155 -0.74 26.33 5.93
N GLY A 156 -1.63 26.95 5.15
CA GLY A 156 -1.29 27.61 3.89
C GLY A 156 -0.10 28.55 4.01
N GLY A 157 1.11 28.01 3.84
CA GLY A 157 2.38 28.71 3.69
C GLY A 157 2.25 29.49 2.40
N GLY A 158 1.66 30.68 2.53
CA GLY A 158 0.95 31.32 1.43
C GLY A 158 1.83 31.43 0.22
N LEU A 159 1.46 30.78 -0.89
CA LEU A 159 2.12 30.87 -2.19
C LEU A 159 3.65 31.08 -2.10
N GLN A 160 4.34 30.44 -1.15
CA GLN A 160 5.73 30.09 -1.38
C GLN A 160 5.63 28.84 -2.23
N ILE A 161 5.22 29.04 -3.49
CA ILE A 161 5.73 28.24 -4.58
C ILE A 161 7.23 28.34 -4.33
N LYS A 162 7.83 27.35 -3.63
CA LYS A 162 9.27 27.15 -3.69
C LYS A 162 9.49 26.97 -5.16
N SER A 163 9.92 28.04 -5.81
CA SER A 163 10.12 28.07 -7.23
C SER A 163 11.01 26.87 -7.53
N LEU A 164 10.53 25.98 -8.39
CA LEU A 164 11.45 25.04 -9.05
C LEU A 164 12.52 25.82 -9.85
N ASN A 165 12.35 27.14 -9.96
CA ASN A 165 13.37 28.13 -10.25
C ASN A 165 14.05 28.64 -8.97
N TRP A 166 15.00 27.89 -8.39
CA TRP A 166 15.69 28.21 -7.11
C TRP A 166 16.31 29.63 -7.03
N TYR A 167 16.39 30.40 -8.13
CA TYR A 167 17.10 31.68 -8.18
C TYR A 167 16.27 32.93 -8.48
N GLU A 168 14.99 32.85 -8.85
CA GLU A 168 14.11 34.03 -9.02
C GLU A 168 12.71 33.83 -8.41
N ASP A 169 12.56 34.31 -7.17
CA ASP A 169 11.35 34.26 -6.32
C ASP A 169 10.15 35.08 -6.83
N SER A 170 10.18 35.63 -8.06
CA SER A 170 9.18 36.60 -8.53
C SER A 170 8.39 36.20 -9.79
N ASN A 171 8.64 35.04 -10.40
CA ASN A 171 8.05 34.72 -11.70
C ASN A 171 6.78 33.84 -11.66
N TYR A 172 6.05 33.83 -10.54
CA TYR A 172 4.72 33.20 -10.51
C TYR A 172 3.78 33.80 -11.58
N LYS A 173 4.00 35.05 -12.01
CA LYS A 173 3.28 35.69 -13.13
C LYS A 173 3.61 35.14 -14.52
N ALA A 174 4.75 34.49 -14.75
CA ALA A 174 4.94 33.71 -15.99
C ALA A 174 4.13 32.42 -15.95
N LEU A 175 3.92 31.86 -14.76
CA LEU A 175 3.10 30.68 -14.52
C LEU A 175 1.59 30.95 -14.63
N PHE A 176 1.13 32.12 -14.16
CA PHE A 176 -0.26 32.60 -14.26
C PHE A 176 -0.46 33.63 -15.38
N GLY A 177 0.51 33.73 -16.29
CA GLY A 177 0.44 34.65 -17.42
C GLY A 177 -0.82 34.37 -18.22
N SER A 178 -1.66 35.38 -18.34
CA SER A 178 -2.81 35.44 -19.23
C SER A 178 -2.33 35.21 -20.68
N HIS A 179 -2.14 33.96 -21.08
CA HIS A 179 -2.15 33.61 -22.49
C HIS A 179 -3.58 33.81 -22.96
N ASN A 180 -3.81 34.89 -23.71
CA ASN A 180 -4.95 34.98 -24.60
C ASN A 180 -4.89 33.75 -25.49
N SER A 181 -5.78 32.80 -25.23
CA SER A 181 -5.91 31.52 -25.90
C SER A 181 -6.46 31.74 -27.30
N SER A 182 -5.62 32.21 -28.21
CA SER A 182 -5.91 32.29 -29.64
C SER A 182 -4.83 31.66 -30.53
N GLU A 183 -3.72 31.18 -29.97
CA GLU A 183 -2.62 30.55 -30.76
C GLU A 183 -2.28 29.10 -30.37
N ASP A 184 -2.84 28.54 -29.28
CA ASP A 184 -2.56 27.14 -28.84
C ASP A 184 -3.65 26.12 -29.27
N GLN A 185 -4.35 26.37 -30.37
CA GLN A 185 -5.39 25.46 -30.91
C GLN A 185 -4.94 24.63 -32.14
N GLU A 186 -3.64 24.50 -32.39
CA GLU A 186 -3.18 23.47 -33.30
C GLU A 186 -3.03 22.17 -32.49
N GLY A 187 -3.98 21.27 -32.71
CA GLY A 187 -4.20 20.07 -31.92
C GLY A 187 -2.89 19.32 -31.68
N ALA A 188 -2.52 19.20 -30.40
CA ALA A 188 -1.44 18.35 -29.96
C ALA A 188 -1.57 17.00 -30.67
N HIS A 189 -0.59 16.70 -31.52
CA HIS A 189 -0.59 15.53 -32.37
C HIS A 189 -0.26 14.33 -31.47
N TYR A 190 -1.27 13.85 -30.73
CA TYR A 190 -1.08 12.77 -29.78
C TYR A 190 -0.72 11.50 -30.55
N ASP A 191 0.50 11.03 -30.29
CA ASP A 191 1.13 9.90 -30.95
C ASP A 191 0.23 8.66 -30.90
N ASN A 192 0.19 7.89 -32.00
CA ASN A 192 -0.50 6.59 -32.04
C ASN A 192 0.34 5.47 -31.39
N SER A 193 1.52 5.80 -30.86
CA SER A 193 2.43 4.85 -30.21
C SER A 193 2.06 4.54 -28.75
N SER A 194 1.27 5.41 -28.10
CA SER A 194 0.83 5.26 -26.70
C SER A 194 -0.57 4.64 -26.62
N THR A 195 -0.91 4.12 -25.44
CA THR A 195 -2.25 3.57 -25.20
C THR A 195 -3.30 4.69 -25.18
N PRO A 196 -4.57 4.41 -25.56
CA PRO A 196 -5.64 5.39 -25.51
C PRO A 196 -5.90 5.94 -24.09
N TYR A 197 -5.58 5.15 -23.04
CA TYR A 197 -5.60 5.60 -21.66
C TYR A 197 -4.54 6.68 -21.38
N CYS A 198 -3.30 6.48 -21.83
CA CYS A 198 -2.24 7.47 -21.63
C CYS A 198 -2.55 8.78 -22.37
N ASN A 199 -3.05 8.69 -23.61
CA ASN A 199 -3.41 9.89 -24.37
C ASN A 199 -4.54 10.67 -23.69
N SER A 200 -5.58 9.99 -23.18
CA SER A 200 -6.67 10.68 -22.47
C SER A 200 -6.20 11.28 -21.14
N LEU A 201 -5.29 10.61 -20.43
CA LEU A 201 -4.72 11.12 -19.19
C LEU A 201 -3.86 12.36 -19.43
N VAL A 202 -2.92 12.31 -20.38
CA VAL A 202 -2.07 13.45 -20.73
C VAL A 202 -2.92 14.63 -21.19
N GLN A 203 -3.93 14.38 -22.04
CA GLN A 203 -4.87 15.40 -22.47
C GLN A 203 -5.64 16.02 -21.30
N SER A 204 -6.08 15.20 -20.34
CA SER A 204 -6.76 15.69 -19.13
C SER A 204 -5.83 16.56 -18.27
N LEU A 205 -4.55 16.19 -18.17
CA LEU A 205 -3.56 16.93 -17.40
C LEU A 205 -3.14 18.25 -18.06
N ASP A 206 -3.02 18.28 -19.39
CA ASP A 206 -2.71 19.47 -20.19
C ASP A 206 -3.89 20.47 -20.23
N SER A 207 -5.13 19.97 -20.31
CA SER A 207 -6.34 20.80 -20.43
C SER A 207 -6.85 21.35 -19.10
N ASN A 208 -6.65 20.64 -17.99
CA ASN A 208 -7.15 21.07 -16.69
C ASN A 208 -6.23 22.17 -16.11
N PRO A 209 -6.74 23.40 -15.87
CA PRO A 209 -5.94 24.51 -15.38
C PRO A 209 -5.30 24.25 -14.01
N MET A 210 -5.88 23.35 -13.20
CA MET A 210 -5.34 22.96 -11.91
C MET A 210 -4.16 21.99 -12.02
N SER A 211 -4.11 21.14 -13.03
CA SER A 211 -2.96 20.22 -13.21
C SER A 211 -1.89 20.82 -14.11
N ARG A 212 -2.27 21.70 -15.05
CA ARG A 212 -1.38 22.25 -16.08
C ARG A 212 -0.10 22.84 -15.52
N MET A 213 -0.19 23.54 -14.39
CA MET A 213 0.96 24.14 -13.70
C MET A 213 2.02 23.09 -13.33
N ILE A 214 1.63 22.06 -12.58
CA ILE A 214 2.55 21.00 -12.14
C ILE A 214 2.95 20.12 -13.33
N TRP A 215 1.99 19.84 -14.21
CA TRP A 215 2.19 18.98 -15.37
C TRP A 215 3.20 19.56 -16.35
N THR A 216 3.23 20.88 -16.57
CA THR A 216 4.23 21.51 -17.44
C THR A 216 5.66 21.25 -16.94
N ALA A 217 5.87 21.24 -15.62
CA ALA A 217 7.18 20.94 -15.03
C ALA A 217 7.52 19.44 -15.04
N LEU A 218 6.52 18.56 -14.83
CA LEU A 218 6.74 17.11 -14.76
C LEU A 218 6.76 16.42 -16.13
N LYS A 219 6.10 16.97 -17.14
CA LYS A 219 5.97 16.33 -18.47
C LYS A 219 7.34 16.04 -19.12
N PRO A 220 8.33 16.96 -19.12
CA PRO A 220 9.67 16.63 -19.62
C PRO A 220 10.36 15.52 -18.80
N LEU A 221 10.21 15.53 -17.47
CA LEU A 221 10.77 14.48 -16.60
C LEU A 221 10.14 13.11 -16.86
N LEU A 222 8.84 13.03 -17.11
CA LEU A 222 8.11 11.75 -17.26
C LEU A 222 8.10 11.22 -18.69
N MET A 223 7.93 12.09 -19.68
CA MET A 223 7.77 11.72 -21.09
C MET A 223 8.92 12.17 -21.98
N GLY A 224 9.77 13.07 -21.50
CA GLY A 224 10.85 13.63 -22.30
C GLY A 224 12.07 12.72 -22.43
N LYS A 225 12.87 13.02 -23.46
CA LYS A 225 14.15 12.41 -23.81
C LYS A 225 15.31 13.36 -23.48
N ILE A 226 16.42 12.77 -23.09
CA ILE A 226 17.72 13.40 -22.90
C ILE A 226 18.61 12.96 -24.06
N LEU A 227 18.99 13.91 -24.90
CA LEU A 227 19.94 13.67 -25.99
C LEU A 227 21.37 13.77 -25.46
N TYR A 228 22.32 13.01 -26.01
CA TYR A 228 23.73 13.19 -25.67
C TYR A 228 24.67 12.99 -26.86
N THR A 229 25.80 13.71 -26.85
CA THR A 229 26.79 13.67 -27.93
C THR A 229 28.21 13.98 -27.43
N PRO A 230 29.27 13.38 -28.02
CA PRO A 230 29.23 12.33 -29.03
C PRO A 230 28.88 10.95 -28.44
N ASP A 231 28.36 10.06 -29.28
CA ASP A 231 28.15 8.65 -28.92
C ASP A 231 29.47 7.87 -29.01
N THR A 232 30.13 7.69 -27.85
CA THR A 232 31.44 7.07 -27.74
C THR A 232 31.45 6.09 -26.57
N PRO A 233 32.33 5.08 -26.55
CA PRO A 233 32.43 4.17 -25.40
C PRO A 233 32.72 4.90 -24.07
N ALA A 234 33.45 6.03 -24.10
CA ALA A 234 33.69 6.85 -22.92
C ALA A 234 32.40 7.52 -22.41
N THR A 235 31.64 8.20 -23.29
CA THR A 235 30.37 8.83 -22.92
C THR A 235 29.31 7.81 -22.50
N GLN A 236 29.26 6.66 -23.17
CA GLN A 236 28.34 5.56 -22.81
C GLN A 236 28.53 5.07 -21.37
N ARG A 237 29.74 5.11 -20.81
CA ARG A 237 29.95 4.77 -19.38
C ARG A 237 29.30 5.79 -18.46
N VAL A 238 29.43 7.09 -18.76
CA VAL A 238 28.75 8.15 -18.00
C VAL A 238 27.24 7.98 -18.11
N ILE A 239 26.75 7.75 -19.33
CA ILE A 239 25.33 7.58 -19.63
C ILE A 239 24.77 6.30 -19.00
N HIS A 240 25.58 5.25 -18.84
CA HIS A 240 25.18 4.04 -18.13
C HIS A 240 24.88 4.34 -16.65
N GLU A 241 25.74 5.11 -15.98
CA GLU A 241 25.49 5.54 -14.60
C GLU A 241 24.28 6.47 -14.49
N VAL A 242 24.05 7.33 -15.50
CA VAL A 242 22.83 8.15 -15.57
C VAL A 242 21.59 7.27 -15.73
N ASN A 243 21.63 6.26 -16.61
CA ASN A 243 20.52 5.34 -16.84
C ASN A 243 20.16 4.56 -15.56
N ARG A 244 21.15 4.22 -14.75
CA ARG A 244 20.95 3.54 -13.46
C ARG A 244 20.02 4.31 -12.54
N THR A 245 20.07 5.64 -12.53
CA THR A 245 19.16 6.46 -11.71
C THR A 245 17.70 6.38 -12.16
N PHE A 246 17.45 6.25 -13.48
CA PHE A 246 16.10 6.05 -14.02
C PHE A 246 15.57 4.63 -13.82
N GLN A 247 16.45 3.63 -13.75
CA GLN A 247 16.05 2.25 -13.46
C GLN A 247 15.45 2.09 -12.07
N GLU A 248 15.86 2.90 -11.08
CA GLU A 248 15.26 2.89 -9.74
C GLU A 248 13.77 3.29 -9.78
N LEU A 249 13.39 4.23 -10.66
CA LEU A 249 11.98 4.57 -10.91
C LEU A 249 11.24 3.45 -11.65
N GLY A 250 11.96 2.60 -12.39
CA GLY A 250 11.40 1.45 -13.10
C GLY A 250 10.75 0.41 -12.20
N VAL A 251 11.11 0.35 -10.91
CA VAL A 251 10.49 -0.54 -9.92
C VAL A 251 8.97 -0.33 -9.83
N PHE A 252 8.49 0.92 -9.98
CA PHE A 252 7.05 1.22 -9.93
C PHE A 252 6.27 0.69 -11.14
N ARG A 253 6.93 0.47 -12.29
CA ARG A 253 6.32 -0.18 -13.44
C ARG A 253 6.06 -1.66 -13.16
N ASP A 254 6.99 -2.30 -12.46
CA ASP A 254 6.92 -3.73 -12.17
C ASP A 254 6.05 -4.02 -10.93
N LEU A 255 5.72 -2.99 -10.13
CA LEU A 255 4.85 -3.06 -8.95
C LEU A 255 3.47 -3.68 -9.24
N GLY A 256 2.86 -3.34 -10.38
CA GLY A 256 1.57 -3.91 -10.78
C GLY A 256 1.64 -5.44 -10.96
N GLY A 257 2.67 -5.92 -11.66
CA GLY A 257 2.91 -7.35 -11.86
C GLY A 257 3.24 -8.08 -10.57
N MET A 258 4.05 -7.47 -9.69
CA MET A 258 4.33 -8.01 -8.35
C MET A 258 3.05 -8.15 -7.50
N TRP A 259 2.18 -7.13 -7.55
CA TRP A 259 0.91 -7.17 -6.84
C TRP A 259 -0.04 -8.20 -7.42
N ASP A 260 -0.14 -8.35 -8.74
CA ASP A 260 -1.00 -9.37 -9.36
C ASP A 260 -0.64 -10.79 -8.88
N GLU A 261 0.64 -11.07 -8.62
CA GLU A 261 1.09 -12.34 -8.05
C GLU A 261 0.81 -12.46 -6.53
N MET A 262 1.06 -11.39 -5.76
CA MET A 262 0.89 -11.40 -4.31
C MET A 262 -0.57 -11.30 -3.86
N ARG A 263 -1.40 -10.52 -4.56
CA ARG A 263 -2.80 -10.23 -4.28
C ARG A 263 -3.61 -11.50 -3.93
N PRO A 264 -3.67 -12.55 -4.77
CA PRO A 264 -4.43 -13.75 -4.44
C PRO A 264 -3.87 -14.50 -3.23
N LYS A 265 -2.55 -14.48 -3.02
CA LYS A 265 -1.90 -15.13 -1.87
C LYS A 265 -2.26 -14.43 -0.55
N VAL A 266 -2.22 -13.09 -0.54
CA VAL A 266 -2.60 -12.26 0.62
C VAL A 266 -4.10 -12.40 0.90
N TRP A 267 -4.95 -12.33 -0.14
CA TRP A 267 -6.39 -12.52 0.03
C TRP A 267 -6.71 -13.88 0.64
N ARG A 268 -6.12 -14.96 0.11
CA ARG A 268 -6.31 -16.32 0.65
C ARG A 268 -5.81 -16.46 2.08
N PHE A 269 -4.66 -15.87 2.41
CA PHE A 269 -4.14 -15.88 3.78
C PHE A 269 -5.08 -15.17 4.76
N MET A 270 -5.63 -14.03 4.37
CA MET A 270 -6.58 -13.29 5.19
C MET A 270 -7.92 -14.03 5.29
N GLU A 271 -8.50 -14.49 4.17
CA GLU A 271 -9.83 -15.11 4.15
C GLU A 271 -9.83 -16.53 4.75
N ASP A 272 -8.95 -17.40 4.24
CA ASP A 272 -9.01 -18.86 4.42
C ASP A 272 -7.81 -19.40 5.20
N GLY A 273 -6.90 -18.54 5.65
CA GLY A 273 -5.69 -18.96 6.36
C GLY A 273 -5.99 -19.48 7.76
N GLU A 274 -5.60 -20.73 8.04
CA GLU A 274 -5.70 -21.35 9.37
C GLU A 274 -4.97 -20.52 10.44
N GLN A 275 -3.84 -19.91 10.09
CA GLN A 275 -3.07 -19.04 10.98
C GLN A 275 -3.86 -17.78 11.36
N MET A 276 -4.59 -17.20 10.40
CA MET A 276 -5.42 -16.02 10.67
C MET A 276 -6.65 -16.37 11.51
N ASP A 277 -7.19 -17.57 11.34
CA ASP A 277 -8.29 -18.06 12.18
C ASP A 277 -7.85 -18.26 13.63
N VAL A 278 -6.63 -18.76 13.88
CA VAL A 278 -6.05 -18.80 15.24
C VAL A 278 -5.96 -17.39 15.84
N ILE A 279 -5.51 -16.39 15.07
CA ILE A 279 -5.43 -14.99 15.54
C ILE A 279 -6.83 -14.47 15.91
N ARG A 280 -7.82 -14.67 15.04
CA ARG A 280 -9.22 -14.26 15.30
C ARG A 280 -9.78 -14.92 16.56
N THR A 281 -9.52 -16.22 16.77
CA THR A 281 -9.94 -16.94 17.97
C THR A 281 -9.27 -16.40 19.23
N LEU A 282 -7.97 -16.09 19.19
CA LEU A 282 -7.24 -15.50 20.31
C LEU A 282 -7.74 -14.09 20.66
N LEU A 283 -8.15 -13.29 19.68
CA LEU A 283 -8.70 -11.96 19.91
C LEU A 283 -10.11 -12.01 20.52
N LYS A 284 -10.94 -12.99 20.13
CA LYS A 284 -12.28 -13.19 20.69
C LYS A 284 -12.27 -13.78 22.11
N ASN A 285 -11.21 -14.49 22.51
CA ASN A 285 -11.17 -15.12 23.83
C ASN A 285 -10.82 -14.13 24.95
N ASN A 286 -11.67 -14.07 25.98
CA ASN A 286 -11.53 -13.14 27.11
C ASN A 286 -10.19 -13.20 27.86
N ALA A 287 -9.53 -14.35 27.95
CA ALA A 287 -8.27 -14.49 28.71
C ALA A 287 -7.08 -13.91 27.92
N THR A 288 -6.98 -14.25 26.64
CA THR A 288 -5.94 -13.76 25.73
C THR A 288 -6.18 -12.32 25.30
N ALA A 289 -7.44 -11.91 25.15
CA ALA A 289 -7.84 -10.53 24.93
C ALA A 289 -7.38 -9.61 26.06
N ARG A 290 -7.42 -10.06 27.33
CA ARG A 290 -6.89 -9.27 28.47
C ARG A 290 -5.37 -9.05 28.37
N LEU A 291 -4.63 -10.08 27.97
CA LEU A 291 -3.18 -9.98 27.79
C LEU A 291 -2.85 -9.02 26.64
N PHE A 292 -3.55 -9.17 25.51
CA PHE A 292 -3.40 -8.32 24.34
C PHE A 292 -3.79 -6.85 24.64
N HIS A 293 -4.87 -6.64 25.40
CA HIS A 293 -5.29 -5.31 25.84
C HIS A 293 -4.24 -4.64 26.73
N ALA A 294 -3.59 -5.39 27.64
CA ALA A 294 -2.51 -4.85 28.46
C ALA A 294 -1.33 -4.38 27.60
N GLN A 295 -1.00 -5.09 26.53
CA GLN A 295 0.05 -4.72 25.57
C GLN A 295 -0.33 -3.48 24.74
N LEU A 296 -1.62 -3.32 24.41
CA LEU A 296 -2.15 -2.18 23.67
C LEU A 296 -2.45 -0.94 24.55
N SER A 297 -2.29 -1.02 25.87
CA SER A 297 -2.65 0.08 26.79
C SER A 297 -1.93 1.42 26.54
N GLY A 298 -0.87 1.42 25.73
CA GLY A 298 -0.14 2.61 25.27
C GLY A 298 -0.50 3.10 23.87
N THR A 299 -1.49 2.52 23.19
CA THR A 299 -1.91 2.89 21.83
C THR A 299 -3.38 3.31 21.80
N ASP A 300 -3.79 3.93 20.69
CA ASP A 300 -5.19 4.31 20.45
C ASP A 300 -6.08 3.11 20.05
N TRP A 301 -5.54 1.88 20.02
CA TRP A 301 -6.22 0.69 19.52
C TRP A 301 -6.79 -0.16 20.66
N THR A 302 -8.02 -0.63 20.49
CA THR A 302 -8.62 -1.63 21.38
C THR A 302 -8.61 -3.01 20.74
N VAL A 303 -8.77 -4.05 21.58
CA VAL A 303 -8.89 -5.43 21.09
C VAL A 303 -10.14 -5.62 20.24
N SER A 304 -11.22 -4.89 20.53
CA SER A 304 -12.41 -4.85 19.69
C SER A 304 -12.10 -4.29 18.31
N ASP A 305 -11.38 -3.16 18.22
CA ASP A 305 -11.05 -2.55 16.92
C ASP A 305 -10.27 -3.53 16.03
N VAL A 306 -9.28 -4.23 16.61
CA VAL A 306 -8.49 -5.22 15.88
C VAL A 306 -9.33 -6.45 15.48
N SER A 307 -10.19 -6.92 16.38
CA SER A 307 -11.10 -8.04 16.11
C SER A 307 -12.09 -7.71 14.99
N ASP A 308 -12.68 -6.51 15.03
CA ASP A 308 -13.67 -6.05 14.07
C ASP A 308 -13.03 -5.77 12.71
N PHE A 309 -11.81 -5.21 12.69
CA PHE A 309 -11.03 -5.02 11.48
C PHE A 309 -10.72 -6.34 10.77
N LEU A 310 -10.33 -7.40 11.51
CA LEU A 310 -9.93 -8.73 11.00
C LEU A 310 -11.09 -9.70 10.75
N SER A 311 -12.30 -9.34 11.16
CA SER A 311 -13.49 -10.19 11.05
C SER A 311 -13.81 -10.58 9.60
N LYS A 312 -14.50 -11.72 9.44
CA LYS A 312 -14.98 -12.20 8.13
C LYS A 312 -16.39 -11.70 7.77
N GLN A 313 -17.06 -10.99 8.68
CA GLN A 313 -18.47 -10.62 8.54
C GLN A 313 -18.69 -9.71 7.32
N ALA A 314 -19.81 -9.91 6.63
CA ALA A 314 -20.19 -9.10 5.47
C ALA A 314 -20.48 -7.64 5.87
N SER A 315 -20.11 -6.71 4.98
CA SER A 315 -20.24 -5.26 5.12
C SER A 315 -21.67 -4.77 5.39
N ASP A 316 -22.68 -5.51 4.95
CA ASP A 316 -24.06 -5.02 4.85
C ASP A 316 -24.80 -4.94 6.21
N LEU A 317 -24.20 -5.48 7.28
CA LEU A 317 -24.76 -5.45 8.64
C LEU A 317 -24.12 -4.39 9.54
N ARG A 318 -23.22 -3.54 9.00
CA ARG A 318 -22.37 -2.66 9.82
C ARG A 318 -22.69 -1.18 9.70
N PRO A 319 -22.46 -0.41 10.78
CA PRO A 319 -22.61 1.03 10.74
C PRO A 319 -21.65 1.67 9.72
N PRO A 320 -22.09 2.71 8.99
CA PRO A 320 -21.25 3.41 8.01
C PRO A 320 -20.05 4.07 8.70
N GLY A 321 -18.84 3.70 8.27
CA GLY A 321 -17.58 4.31 8.74
C GLY A 321 -16.53 3.32 9.27
N GLU A 322 -16.89 2.08 9.54
CA GLU A 322 -15.92 1.07 10.01
C GLU A 322 -15.02 0.56 8.88
N VAL A 323 -13.70 0.65 9.09
CA VAL A 323 -12.68 0.21 8.14
C VAL A 323 -12.41 -1.28 8.38
N THR A 324 -12.47 -2.08 7.33
CA THR A 324 -12.15 -3.51 7.38
C THR A 324 -10.92 -3.81 6.55
N TRP A 325 -10.29 -4.96 6.82
CA TRP A 325 -9.17 -5.43 6.00
C TRP A 325 -9.54 -5.57 4.51
N ARG A 326 -10.81 -5.89 4.20
CA ARG A 326 -11.30 -5.97 2.82
C ARG A 326 -11.35 -4.60 2.14
N ASN A 327 -11.79 -3.58 2.87
CA ASN A 327 -11.80 -2.20 2.36
C ASN A 327 -10.36 -1.77 2.05
N VAL A 328 -9.44 -1.96 3.00
CA VAL A 328 -8.02 -1.64 2.82
C VAL A 328 -7.41 -2.41 1.64
N PHE A 329 -7.74 -3.70 1.50
CA PHE A 329 -7.25 -4.51 0.40
C PHE A 329 -7.74 -4.02 -0.96
N ASN A 330 -9.03 -3.69 -1.08
CA ASN A 330 -9.62 -3.17 -2.32
C ASN A 330 -9.08 -1.78 -2.65
N GLU A 331 -8.97 -0.88 -1.66
CA GLU A 331 -8.36 0.43 -1.82
C GLU A 331 -6.89 0.30 -2.28
N THR A 332 -6.15 -0.65 -1.72
CA THR A 332 -4.76 -0.93 -2.12
C THR A 332 -4.67 -1.50 -3.54
N ASP A 333 -5.57 -2.42 -3.92
CA ASP A 333 -5.66 -2.97 -5.27
C ASP A 333 -5.94 -1.89 -6.31
N GLU A 334 -6.87 -0.97 -6.01
CA GLU A 334 -7.18 0.16 -6.89
C GLU A 334 -6.01 1.15 -6.98
N ALA A 335 -5.36 1.46 -5.86
CA ALA A 335 -4.20 2.35 -5.82
C ALA A 335 -3.03 1.79 -6.63
N ILE A 336 -2.67 0.51 -6.44
CA ILE A 336 -1.57 -0.13 -7.17
C ILE A 336 -1.89 -0.22 -8.67
N ARG A 337 -3.13 -0.58 -9.03
CA ARG A 337 -3.54 -0.61 -10.44
C ARG A 337 -3.45 0.77 -11.08
N SER A 338 -3.83 1.83 -10.35
CA SER A 338 -3.75 3.21 -10.83
C SER A 338 -2.29 3.65 -11.02
N ILE A 339 -1.41 3.34 -10.07
CA ILE A 339 0.03 3.62 -10.17
C ILE A 339 0.63 2.86 -11.35
N SER A 340 0.33 1.57 -11.50
CA SER A 340 0.84 0.74 -12.61
C SER A 340 0.44 1.33 -13.96
N ARG A 341 -0.85 1.66 -14.15
CA ARG A 341 -1.36 2.26 -15.40
C ARG A 341 -0.74 3.63 -15.68
N PHE A 342 -0.50 4.43 -14.64
CA PHE A 342 0.20 5.70 -14.78
C PHE A 342 1.65 5.49 -15.23
N MET A 343 2.37 4.55 -14.60
CA MET A 343 3.75 4.24 -14.90
C MET A 343 3.95 3.64 -16.29
N GLU A 344 2.93 2.98 -16.86
CA GLU A 344 2.92 2.58 -18.28
C GLU A 344 3.00 3.79 -19.24
N CYS A 345 2.57 4.97 -18.82
CA CYS A 345 2.64 6.21 -19.61
C CYS A 345 4.00 6.92 -19.48
N VAL A 346 4.85 6.50 -18.54
CA VAL A 346 6.16 7.11 -18.28
C VAL A 346 7.20 6.47 -19.19
N ASN A 347 7.93 7.30 -19.94
CA ASN A 347 9.03 6.82 -20.75
C ASN A 347 10.31 6.71 -19.89
N LEU A 348 10.69 5.49 -19.52
CA LEU A 348 11.91 5.21 -18.76
C LEU A 348 13.16 5.10 -19.64
N ASP A 349 12.99 4.88 -20.95
CA ASP A 349 14.07 4.98 -21.91
C ASP A 349 14.35 6.45 -22.18
N LYS A 350 15.14 7.07 -21.29
CA LYS A 350 15.38 8.52 -21.33
C LYS A 350 16.46 8.94 -22.30
N LEU A 351 17.40 8.09 -22.64
CA LEU A 351 18.67 8.50 -23.21
C LEU A 351 18.70 8.17 -24.71
N GLU A 352 18.99 9.18 -25.54
CA GLU A 352 19.08 9.01 -26.99
C GLU A 352 20.44 9.53 -27.49
N PRO A 353 21.31 8.65 -28.03
CA PRO A 353 22.61 9.05 -28.56
C PRO A 353 22.47 9.80 -29.89
N VAL A 354 23.32 10.82 -30.08
CA VAL A 354 23.48 11.47 -31.39
C VAL A 354 24.96 11.72 -31.69
N SER A 355 25.33 11.67 -32.97
CA SER A 355 26.74 11.65 -33.37
C SER A 355 27.40 13.03 -33.28
N THR A 356 26.66 14.11 -33.50
CA THR A 356 27.18 15.48 -33.51
C THR A 356 26.28 16.47 -32.77
N GLU A 357 26.87 17.60 -32.39
CA GLU A 357 26.17 18.71 -31.74
C GLU A 357 25.09 19.34 -32.65
N GLU A 358 25.30 19.38 -33.97
CA GLU A 358 24.31 19.86 -34.93
C GLU A 358 23.08 18.94 -34.98
N GLN A 359 23.30 17.63 -35.07
CA GLN A 359 22.22 16.64 -35.01
C GLN A 359 21.45 16.69 -33.68
N LEU A 360 22.15 16.97 -32.57
CA LEU A 360 21.49 17.17 -31.28
C LEU A 360 20.51 18.34 -31.34
N VAL A 361 20.91 19.46 -31.96
CA VAL A 361 20.05 20.64 -32.10
C VAL A 361 18.86 20.32 -33.00
N ASP A 362 19.10 19.77 -34.19
CA ASP A 362 18.01 19.44 -35.12
C ASP A 362 17.01 18.47 -34.49
N ARG A 363 17.50 17.42 -33.82
CA ARG A 363 16.66 16.45 -33.12
C ARG A 363 15.92 17.06 -31.94
N SER A 364 16.55 17.99 -31.21
CA SER A 364 15.90 18.69 -30.10
C SER A 364 14.72 19.55 -30.56
N MET A 365 14.82 20.21 -31.73
CA MET A 365 13.72 21.02 -32.27
C MET A 365 12.48 20.18 -32.57
N VAL A 366 12.66 18.98 -33.14
CA VAL A 366 11.55 18.03 -33.36
C VAL A 366 10.94 17.56 -32.04
N LEU A 367 11.76 17.27 -31.04
CA LEU A 367 11.26 16.83 -29.73
C LEU A 367 10.59 17.97 -28.94
N LEU A 368 10.96 19.22 -29.19
CA LEU A 368 10.35 20.41 -28.58
C LEU A 368 8.92 20.64 -29.07
N GLU A 369 8.63 20.40 -30.35
CA GLU A 369 7.27 20.51 -30.92
C GLU A 369 6.25 19.67 -30.11
N ASP A 370 6.65 18.46 -29.70
CA ASP A 370 5.83 17.56 -28.90
C ASP A 370 5.97 17.73 -27.37
N ARG A 371 6.77 18.71 -26.91
CA ARG A 371 7.18 18.88 -25.49
C ARG A 371 7.80 17.61 -24.89
N ARG A 372 8.53 16.85 -25.71
CA ARG A 372 9.27 15.63 -25.33
C ARG A 372 10.77 15.84 -25.27
N PHE A 373 11.27 17.06 -25.44
CA PHE A 373 12.67 17.38 -25.18
C PHE A 373 12.85 17.75 -23.71
N TRP A 374 13.77 17.09 -23.02
CA TRP A 374 14.11 17.44 -21.63
C TRP A 374 15.44 18.17 -21.56
N ALA A 375 16.51 17.56 -22.06
CA ALA A 375 17.83 18.16 -22.09
C ALA A 375 18.71 17.54 -23.19
N GLY A 376 19.77 18.24 -23.54
CA GLY A 376 20.84 17.76 -24.41
C GLY A 376 22.17 17.92 -23.71
N ILE A 377 22.96 16.86 -23.62
CA ILE A 377 24.27 16.86 -22.98
C ILE A 377 25.34 16.81 -24.07
N VAL A 378 26.16 17.84 -24.15
CA VAL A 378 27.26 17.94 -25.12
C VAL A 378 28.58 17.83 -24.38
N PHE A 379 29.42 16.88 -24.78
CA PHE A 379 30.80 16.74 -24.30
C PHE A 379 31.77 17.27 -25.37
N PRO A 380 32.11 18.58 -25.34
CA PRO A 380 32.89 19.21 -26.41
C PRO A 380 34.34 18.71 -26.50
N ASP A 381 34.93 18.29 -25.39
CA ASP A 381 36.36 17.96 -25.30
C ASP A 381 36.66 16.47 -25.58
N LEU A 382 35.65 15.69 -25.99
CA LEU A 382 35.79 14.27 -26.27
C LEU A 382 35.90 14.01 -27.77
N GLU A 383 36.94 13.29 -28.16
CA GLU A 383 37.09 12.81 -29.53
C GLU A 383 36.03 11.73 -29.87
N PRO A 384 35.57 11.63 -31.13
CA PRO A 384 34.53 10.67 -31.53
C PRO A 384 34.89 9.18 -31.32
N ASN A 385 36.17 8.87 -31.11
CA ASN A 385 36.66 7.51 -30.89
C ASN A 385 37.18 7.30 -29.45
N ALA A 386 36.87 8.21 -28.52
CA ALA A 386 37.33 8.14 -27.16
C ALA A 386 36.80 6.89 -26.44
N THR A 387 37.72 6.06 -25.93
CA THR A 387 37.39 4.85 -25.16
C THR A 387 37.46 5.06 -23.65
N GLU A 388 38.20 6.08 -23.22
CA GLU A 388 38.39 6.43 -21.82
C GLU A 388 38.07 7.91 -21.59
N LEU A 389 37.68 8.21 -20.35
CA LEU A 389 37.34 9.55 -19.90
C LEU A 389 38.61 10.26 -19.42
N PRO A 390 38.89 11.49 -19.86
CA PRO A 390 40.03 12.26 -19.36
C PRO A 390 39.79 12.70 -17.90
N ASP A 391 40.88 13.04 -17.19
CA ASP A 391 40.82 13.47 -15.78
C ASP A 391 39.97 14.73 -15.56
N SER A 392 39.86 15.58 -16.57
CA SER A 392 39.03 16.79 -16.57
C SER A 392 38.12 16.78 -17.79
N ILE A 393 36.82 16.93 -17.56
CA ILE A 393 35.79 16.91 -18.60
C ILE A 393 34.98 18.18 -18.51
N SER A 394 34.86 18.89 -19.63
CA SER A 394 33.83 19.91 -19.79
C SER A 394 32.56 19.30 -20.38
N TYR A 395 31.40 19.77 -19.94
CA TYR A 395 30.12 19.40 -20.52
C TYR A 395 29.22 20.63 -20.62
N LYS A 396 28.30 20.62 -21.58
CA LYS A 396 27.28 21.64 -21.75
C LYS A 396 25.92 20.97 -21.64
N ILE A 397 25.05 21.51 -20.78
CA ILE A 397 23.66 21.10 -20.70
C ILE A 397 22.83 22.12 -21.47
N ARG A 398 22.17 21.65 -22.53
CA ARG A 398 21.25 22.42 -23.35
C ARG A 398 19.82 22.05 -22.99
N MET A 399 19.00 23.05 -22.75
CA MET A 399 17.59 22.88 -22.39
C MET A 399 16.78 23.98 -23.07
N ASP A 400 15.47 23.80 -23.13
CA ASP A 400 14.55 24.83 -23.59
C ASP A 400 14.65 26.09 -22.72
N ILE A 401 14.55 27.26 -23.34
CA ILE A 401 14.58 28.58 -22.68
C ILE A 401 13.46 28.73 -21.64
N ASP A 402 12.34 28.04 -21.82
CA ASP A 402 11.23 28.07 -20.87
C ASP A 402 11.53 27.24 -19.60
N ASN A 403 12.51 26.34 -19.67
CA ASN A 403 12.89 25.43 -18.58
C ASN A 403 14.20 25.83 -17.89
N VAL A 404 14.94 26.81 -18.43
CA VAL A 404 16.17 27.32 -17.81
C VAL A 404 16.18 28.82 -17.69
N GLU A 405 16.93 29.30 -16.70
CA GLU A 405 17.12 30.72 -16.51
C GLU A 405 17.82 31.36 -17.70
N ARG A 406 17.39 32.59 -18.01
CA ARG A 406 18.02 33.37 -19.06
C ARG A 406 19.45 33.72 -18.65
N THR A 407 20.41 33.34 -19.49
CA THR A 407 21.85 33.58 -19.26
C THR A 407 22.29 34.99 -19.64
N ASN A 408 21.38 35.96 -19.68
CA ASN A 408 21.65 37.34 -20.06
C ASN A 408 22.18 38.21 -18.91
N LYS A 409 22.23 37.67 -17.68
CA LYS A 409 22.77 38.34 -16.49
C LYS A 409 23.79 37.46 -15.80
N ILE A 410 24.91 38.06 -15.41
CA ILE A 410 25.90 37.44 -14.53
C ILE A 410 25.45 37.70 -13.09
N LYS A 411 25.26 36.65 -12.30
CA LYS A 411 25.11 36.74 -10.84
C LYS A 411 26.45 36.34 -10.25
N ASP A 412 27.14 37.29 -9.62
CA ASP A 412 28.25 36.98 -8.74
C ASP A 412 27.69 36.34 -7.47
N ALA A 413 28.35 35.27 -7.00
CA ALA A 413 27.92 34.45 -5.87
C ALA A 413 28.09 35.14 -4.51
#